data_AF-A0A843ABP8-F1
#
_entry.id   AF-A0A843ABP8-F1
#
_cell.length_a   1.000
_cell.length_b   1.000
_cell.length_c   1.000
_cell.angle_alpha   90.00
_cell.angle_beta   90.00
_cell.angle_gamma   90.00
#
_symmetry.space_group_name_H-M   'P 1'
#
loop_
_entity.id
_entity.type
_entity.pdbx_description
1 polymer ?
#
loop_
_entity_poly.entity_id
_entity_poly.type
_entity_poly.pdbx_seq_one_letter_code
_entity_poly.pdbx_strand_id
1 'polypeptide(L)'
;MQHIIIRLKTCKWCGNEYIVKHNRQEYCTENGNYCKTEARREQKRNCWYNHNYKNTKTLGNTNLPLHIHKNTTKEHNAILTEMKRHGLKT
;
A
#
# COMPACT_ATOMS: atom_id res chain seq x y z
N MET A 1 -45.63 -10.45 8.26
CA MET A 1 -44.38 -10.03 8.91
C MET A 1 -43.28 -10.04 7.86
N GLN A 2 -42.71 -8.89 7.49
CA GLN A 2 -41.58 -8.84 6.53
C GLN A 2 -40.29 -9.18 7.29
N HIS A 3 -39.60 -10.24 6.86
CA HIS A 3 -38.27 -10.55 7.38
C HIS A 3 -37.25 -9.59 6.73
N ILE A 4 -36.66 -8.70 7.54
CA ILE A 4 -35.55 -7.87 7.09
C ILE A 4 -34.30 -8.74 7.07
N ILE A 5 -33.85 -9.12 5.87
CA ILE A 5 -32.60 -9.85 5.68
C ILE A 5 -31.45 -8.85 5.86
N ILE A 6 -30.79 -8.87 7.02
CA ILE A 6 -29.59 -8.07 7.28
C ILE A 6 -28.40 -8.79 6.66
N ARG A 7 -27.77 -8.18 5.64
CA ARG A 7 -26.55 -8.70 5.02
C ARG A 7 -25.32 -8.07 5.70
N LEU A 8 -24.61 -8.88 6.47
CA LEU A 8 -23.30 -8.53 7.01
C LEU A 8 -22.21 -8.82 5.97
N LYS A 9 -21.22 -7.95 5.91
CA LYS A 9 -20.03 -8.13 5.06
C LYS A 9 -18.79 -7.63 5.77
N THR A 10 -17.65 -8.21 5.46
CA THR A 10 -16.36 -7.83 6.01
C THR A 10 -15.75 -6.66 5.23
N CYS A 11 -15.22 -5.66 5.94
CA CYS A 11 -14.55 -4.51 5.34
C CYS A 11 -13.20 -4.93 4.75
N LYS A 12 -12.97 -4.62 3.48
CA LYS A 12 -11.69 -4.93 2.80
C LYS A 12 -10.47 -4.18 3.35
N TRP A 13 -10.67 -3.13 4.16
CA TRP A 13 -9.58 -2.33 4.74
C TRP A 13 -9.28 -2.71 6.19
N CYS A 14 -10.26 -2.58 7.09
CA CYS A 14 -10.06 -2.82 8.51
C CYS A 14 -10.42 -4.24 8.97
N GLY A 15 -11.05 -5.06 8.13
CA GLY A 15 -11.45 -6.42 8.49
C GLY A 15 -12.69 -6.53 9.37
N ASN A 16 -13.29 -5.41 9.82
CA ASN A 16 -14.50 -5.45 10.64
C ASN A 16 -15.74 -5.80 9.82
N GLU A 17 -16.68 -6.51 10.45
CA GLU A 17 -18.01 -6.75 9.90
C GLU A 17 -18.86 -5.47 9.96
N TYR A 18 -19.69 -5.24 8.94
CA TYR A 18 -20.59 -4.09 8.89
C TYR A 18 -21.88 -4.42 8.13
N ILE A 19 -22.93 -3.67 8.43
CA ILE A 19 -24.22 -3.78 7.73
C ILE A 19 -24.13 -3.09 6.36
N VAL A 20 -24.37 -3.86 5.30
CA VAL A 20 -24.28 -3.38 3.93
C VAL A 20 -25.49 -2.51 3.57
N LYS A 21 -25.26 -1.26 3.13
CA LYS A 21 -26.33 -0.37 2.64
C LYS A 21 -26.68 -0.61 1.17
N HIS A 22 -25.71 -1.05 0.36
CA HIS A 22 -25.90 -1.36 -1.06
C HIS A 22 -25.01 -2.53 -1.50
N ASN A 23 -25.46 -3.37 -2.42
CA ASN A 23 -24.78 -4.62 -2.80
C ASN A 23 -23.30 -4.44 -3.20
N ARG A 24 -22.94 -3.29 -3.79
CA ARG A 24 -21.57 -2.97 -4.21
C ARG A 24 -20.67 -2.37 -3.12
N GLN A 25 -21.13 -2.33 -1.87
CA GLN A 25 -20.33 -1.77 -0.77
C GLN A 25 -19.18 -2.72 -0.44
N GLU A 26 -17.97 -2.18 -0.32
CA GLU A 26 -16.76 -2.95 -0.05
C GLU A 26 -16.10 -2.58 1.29
N TYR A 27 -16.38 -1.37 1.78
CA TYR A 27 -15.77 -0.81 2.98
C TYR A 27 -16.85 -0.44 3.99
N CYS A 28 -16.54 -0.60 5.27
CA CYS A 28 -17.40 -0.13 6.35
C CYS A 28 -17.50 1.40 6.30
N THR A 29 -18.69 1.90 6.66
CA THR A 29 -18.99 3.34 6.77
C THR A 29 -19.29 3.79 8.19
N GLU A 30 -19.24 2.87 9.17
CA GLU A 30 -19.47 3.17 10.59
C GLU A 30 -18.47 4.19 11.11
N ASN A 31 -17.20 4.08 10.69
CA ASN A 31 -16.15 5.08 10.96
C ASN A 31 -16.10 6.19 9.88
N GLY A 32 -17.22 6.50 9.25
CA GLY A 32 -17.30 7.44 8.12
C GLY A 32 -16.61 6.95 6.85
N ASN A 33 -15.92 7.84 6.14
CA ASN A 33 -15.23 7.52 4.87
C ASN A 33 -13.77 7.07 5.02
N TYR A 34 -13.29 6.82 6.25
CA TYR A 34 -11.87 6.53 6.53
C TYR A 34 -11.35 5.33 5.72
N CYS A 35 -11.95 4.15 5.88
CA CYS A 35 -11.50 2.92 5.25
C CYS A 35 -11.45 3.02 3.71
N LYS A 36 -12.46 3.68 3.13
CA LYS A 36 -12.51 3.95 1.69
C LYS A 36 -11.43 4.92 1.24
N THR A 37 -11.10 5.91 2.06
CA THR A 37 -10.09 6.93 1.76
C THR A 37 -8.69 6.34 1.82
N GLU A 38 -8.39 5.56 2.84
CA GLU A 38 -7.11 4.87 2.98
C GLU A 38 -6.89 3.83 1.88
N ALA A 39 -7.90 3.03 1.54
CA ALA A 39 -7.82 2.10 0.41
C ALA A 39 -7.47 2.81 -0.91
N ARG A 40 -8.04 4.01 -1.16
CA ARG A 40 -7.69 4.83 -2.32
C ARG A 40 -6.26 5.39 -2.24
N ARG A 41 -5.81 5.82 -1.06
CA ARG A 41 -4.42 6.29 -0.85
C ARG A 41 -3.44 5.16 -1.14
N GLU A 42 -3.70 3.96 -0.66
CA GLU A 42 -2.89 2.76 -0.90
C GLU A 42 -2.83 2.42 -2.40
N GLN A 43 -3.99 2.40 -3.07
CA GLN A 43 -4.04 2.19 -4.51
C GLN A 43 -3.20 3.22 -5.28
N LYS A 44 -3.24 4.49 -4.86
CA LYS A 44 -2.43 5.56 -5.47
C LYS A 44 -0.93 5.39 -5.20
N ARG A 45 -0.53 4.95 -4.00
CA ARG A 45 0.86 4.60 -3.68
C ARG A 45 1.35 3.46 -4.58
N ASN A 46 0.54 2.42 -4.74
CA ASN A 46 0.86 1.27 -5.58
C ASN A 46 0.87 1.62 -7.07
N CYS A 47 -0.01 2.49 -7.56
CA CYS A 47 0.00 2.89 -8.98
C CYS A 47 1.25 3.72 -9.32
N TRP A 48 1.67 4.61 -8.41
CA TRP A 48 2.91 5.38 -8.58
C TRP A 48 4.13 4.46 -8.56
N TYR A 49 4.17 3.49 -7.63
CA TYR A 49 5.23 2.49 -7.57
C TYR A 49 5.28 1.65 -8.85
N ASN A 50 4.14 1.06 -9.25
CA ASN A 50 4.08 0.24 -10.45
C ASN A 50 4.34 1.03 -11.74
N HIS A 51 4.00 2.31 -11.82
CA HIS A 51 4.28 3.12 -13.01
C HIS A 51 5.77 3.43 -13.15
N ASN A 52 6.44 3.80 -12.06
CA ASN A 52 7.83 4.23 -12.10
C ASN A 52 8.82 3.06 -12.09
N TYR A 53 8.42 1.89 -11.58
CA TYR A 53 9.34 0.80 -11.28
C TYR A 53 8.94 -0.56 -11.89
N LYS A 54 7.87 -0.65 -12.72
CA LYS A 54 7.42 -1.93 -13.31
C LYS A 54 8.49 -2.69 -14.09
N ASN A 55 9.43 -1.97 -14.70
CA ASN A 55 10.43 -2.51 -15.62
C ASN A 55 11.88 -2.22 -15.17
N THR A 56 12.08 -1.77 -13.93
CA THR A 56 13.44 -1.47 -13.44
C THR A 56 14.07 -2.75 -12.87
N LYS A 57 15.19 -3.20 -13.44
CA LYS A 57 16.03 -4.31 -12.92
C LYS A 57 16.80 -3.92 -11.64
N THR A 58 16.22 -3.04 -10.83
CA THR A 58 16.84 -2.50 -9.62
C THR A 58 16.21 -3.14 -8.40
N LEU A 59 17.05 -3.45 -7.41
CA LEU A 59 16.59 -4.00 -6.13
C LEU A 59 16.07 -2.85 -5.26
N GLY A 60 14.80 -2.92 -4.87
CA GLY A 60 14.21 -1.98 -3.93
C GLY A 60 13.95 -0.58 -4.49
N ASN A 61 13.92 0.43 -3.62
CA ASN A 61 13.45 1.79 -3.95
C ASN A 61 14.60 2.77 -4.21
N THR A 62 15.85 2.29 -4.19
CA THR A 62 17.07 3.11 -4.26
C THR A 62 17.74 3.12 -5.63
N ASN A 63 17.10 2.56 -6.66
CA ASN A 63 17.72 2.41 -7.98
C ASN A 63 19.09 1.70 -7.94
N LEU A 64 19.30 0.83 -6.95
CA LEU A 64 20.50 0.01 -6.87
C LEU A 64 20.43 -1.07 -7.97
N PRO A 65 21.36 -1.07 -8.94
CA PRO A 65 21.42 -2.13 -9.94
C PRO A 65 21.75 -3.48 -9.27
N LEU A 66 21.34 -4.56 -9.92
CA LEU A 66 21.66 -5.93 -9.48
C LEU A 66 23.18 -6.23 -9.40
N HIS A 67 23.99 -5.44 -10.10
CA HIS A 67 25.44 -5.62 -10.18
C HIS A 67 26.19 -4.42 -9.60
N ILE A 68 27.35 -4.67 -9.01
CA ILE A 68 28.26 -3.65 -8.47
C ILE A 68 28.49 -2.53 -9.49
N HIS A 69 28.17 -1.31 -9.10
CA HIS A 69 28.36 -0.11 -9.90
C HIS A 69 29.84 0.31 -9.85
N LYS A 70 30.38 0.77 -10.98
CA LYS A 70 31.76 1.33 -11.02
C LYS A 70 31.99 2.54 -10.11
N ASN A 71 30.92 3.17 -9.62
CA ASN A 71 31.00 4.35 -8.77
C ASN A 71 30.52 3.97 -7.36
N THR A 72 31.49 3.58 -6.55
CA THR A 72 31.30 3.09 -5.18
C THR A 72 30.67 4.13 -4.26
N THR A 73 30.91 5.42 -4.51
CA THR A 73 30.31 6.52 -3.72
C THR A 73 28.79 6.58 -3.88
N LYS A 74 28.29 6.35 -5.09
CA LYS A 74 26.83 6.34 -5.35
C LYS A 74 26.16 5.14 -4.67
N GLU A 75 26.78 3.96 -4.72
CA GLU A 75 26.28 2.77 -4.01
C GLU A 75 26.26 2.98 -2.51
N HIS A 76 27.33 3.53 -1.94
CA HIS A 76 27.41 3.84 -0.52
C HIS A 76 26.24 4.74 -0.05
N ASN A 77 25.96 5.82 -0.79
CA ASN A 77 24.87 6.73 -0.44
C ASN A 77 23.48 6.08 -0.57
N ALA A 78 23.29 5.20 -1.55
CA ALA A 78 22.06 4.42 -1.68
C ALA A 78 21.87 3.45 -0.50
N ILE A 79 22.92 2.76 -0.07
CA ILE A 79 22.90 1.87 1.11
C ILE A 79 22.51 2.65 2.37
N LEU A 80 23.15 3.80 2.62
CA LEU A 80 22.81 4.65 3.77
C LEU A 80 21.33 5.10 3.77
N THR A 81 20.78 5.36 2.58
CA THR A 81 19.39 5.77 2.42
C THR A 81 18.41 4.65 2.77
N GLU A 82 18.69 3.41 2.34
CA GLU A 82 17.89 2.24 2.75
C GLU A 82 18.04 1.93 4.23
N MET A 83 19.25 1.99 4.80
CA MET A 83 19.46 1.79 6.24
C MET A 83 18.61 2.75 7.07
N LYS A 84 18.61 4.04 6.71
CA LYS A 84 17.77 5.06 7.35
C LYS A 84 16.28 4.76 7.22
N ARG A 85 15.82 4.31 6.05
CA ARG A 85 14.41 3.95 5.82
C ARG A 85 13.95 2.81 6.73
N HIS A 86 14.82 1.82 6.95
CA HIS A 86 14.54 0.66 7.79
C HIS A 86 14.83 0.91 9.28
N GLY A 87 15.22 2.13 9.67
CA GLY A 87 15.54 2.48 11.05
C GLY A 87 16.83 1.82 11.57
N LEU A 88 17.67 1.32 10.68
CA LEU A 88 18.99 0.81 11.00
C LEU A 88 19.91 2.01 11.21
N LYS A 89 20.60 2.06 12.36
CA LYS A 89 21.57 3.13 12.62
C LYS A 89 22.73 3.01 11.62
N THR A 90 22.98 4.11 10.93
CA THR A 90 24.17 4.34 10.09
C THR A 90 25.36 4.74 10.95
#